data_AF-A0A843TH83-F1
#
_entry.id   AF-A0A843TH83-F1
#
_cell.length_a   1.000
_cell.length_b   1.000
_cell.length_c   1.000
_cell.angle_alpha   90.00
_cell.angle_beta   90.00
_cell.angle_gamma   90.00
#
_symmetry.space_group_name_H-M   'P 1'
#
loop_
_entity.id
_entity.type
_entity.pdbx_description
1 polymer ?
#
loop_
_entity_poly.entity_id
_entity_poly.type
_entity_poly.pdbx_seq_one_letter_code
_entity_poly.pdbx_strand_id
1 'polypeptide(L)'
;MQGLVQAMQMQAHTQAALQAQLEAQAQAPVQDHGGPPIMERFKRMTPPSFKGESDPLMAESWLRETEKIFRAIRCPDEDKVTLATYMLQERADVWWSSLLRTRFEDGAVDVTWDAFVRLFRAKSFPAKSVTL
;
A
#
# COMPACT_ATOMS: atom_id res chain seq x y z
N MET A 1 20.43 8.59 58.84
CA MET A 1 19.70 7.42 58.29
C MET A 1 18.77 7.77 57.12
N GLN A 2 18.09 8.92 57.13
CA GLN A 2 17.14 9.32 56.08
C GLN A 2 17.74 9.45 54.66
N GLY A 3 18.97 9.95 54.53
CA GLY A 3 19.63 10.11 53.22
C GLY A 3 20.00 8.80 52.51
N LEU A 4 20.24 7.71 53.26
CA LEU A 4 20.56 6.40 52.66
C LEU A 4 19.33 5.77 52.01
N VAL A 5 18.15 5.93 52.63
CA VAL A 5 16.89 5.42 52.10
C VAL A 5 16.51 6.14 50.80
N GLN A 6 16.75 7.45 50.75
CA GLN A 6 16.45 8.27 49.57
C GLN A 6 17.38 7.95 48.38
N ALA A 7 18.66 7.66 48.66
CA ALA A 7 19.61 7.20 47.64
C ALA A 7 19.21 5.83 47.05
N MET A 8 18.79 4.88 47.90
CA MET A 8 18.33 3.56 47.43
C MET A 8 17.05 3.65 46.60
N GLN A 9 16.11 4.52 47.00
CA GLN A 9 14.90 4.77 46.22
C GLN A 9 15.22 5.35 44.85
N MET A 10 16.12 6.33 44.78
CA MET A 10 16.52 6.93 43.51
C MET A 10 17.15 5.90 42.57
N GLN A 11 18.05 5.06 43.10
CA GLN A 11 18.71 4.01 42.32
C GLN A 11 17.72 2.96 41.79
N ALA A 12 16.73 2.55 42.59
CA ALA A 12 15.70 1.61 42.17
C ALA A 12 14.82 2.19 41.05
N HIS A 13 14.44 3.47 41.13
CA HIS A 13 13.66 4.14 40.09
C HIS A 13 14.45 4.27 38.79
N THR A 14 15.73 4.64 38.86
CA THR A 14 16.59 4.74 37.67
C THR A 14 16.77 3.37 36.99
N GLN A 15 16.93 2.30 37.78
CA GLN A 15 17.05 0.94 37.23
C GLN A 15 15.75 0.48 36.56
N ALA A 16 14.60 0.70 37.20
CA ALA A 16 13.30 0.36 36.63
C ALA A 16 13.01 1.15 35.33
N ALA A 17 13.35 2.44 35.29
CA ALA A 17 13.19 3.27 34.11
C ALA A 17 14.06 2.79 32.94
N LEU A 18 15.34 2.45 33.21
CA LEU A 18 16.24 1.93 32.19
C LEU A 18 15.77 0.59 31.62
N GLN A 19 15.26 -0.29 32.47
CA GLN A 19 14.74 -1.60 32.06
C GLN A 19 13.47 -1.47 31.21
N ALA A 20 12.52 -0.62 31.64
CA ALA A 20 11.32 -0.32 30.85
C ALA A 20 11.66 0.26 29.48
N GLN A 21 12.73 1.07 29.38
CA GLN A 21 13.17 1.65 28.12
C GLN A 21 13.80 0.61 27.17
N LEU A 22 14.55 -0.36 27.71
CA LEU A 22 15.09 -1.49 26.94
C LEU A 22 13.98 -2.41 26.42
N GLU A 23 12.99 -2.70 27.26
CA GLU A 23 11.82 -3.50 26.90
C GLU A 23 10.97 -2.79 25.83
N ALA A 24 10.75 -1.48 25.96
CA ALA A 24 10.07 -0.67 24.95
C ALA A 24 10.80 -0.64 23.61
N GLN A 25 12.14 -0.62 23.60
CA GLN A 25 12.94 -0.73 22.38
C GLN A 25 12.89 -2.14 21.77
N ALA A 26 12.87 -3.19 22.59
CA ALA A 26 12.79 -4.57 22.13
C ALA A 26 11.38 -4.95 21.60
N GLN A 27 10.34 -4.31 22.13
CA GLN A 27 8.95 -4.49 21.72
C GLN A 27 8.48 -3.47 20.68
N ALA A 28 9.35 -2.55 20.28
CA ALA A 28 9.05 -1.67 19.15
C ALA A 28 8.68 -2.57 17.96
N PRO A 29 7.55 -2.32 17.27
CA PRO A 29 7.20 -3.09 16.11
C PRO A 29 8.40 -3.07 15.17
N VAL A 30 8.84 -4.26 14.71
CA VAL A 30 9.86 -4.39 13.67
C VAL A 30 9.29 -3.75 12.44
N GLN A 31 9.46 -2.45 12.36
CA GLN A 31 9.06 -1.66 11.24
C GLN A 31 10.24 -1.77 10.29
N ASP A 32 9.97 -2.33 9.11
CA ASP A 32 10.89 -2.59 7.99
C ASP A 32 11.45 -1.28 7.40
N HIS A 33 11.98 -0.38 8.23
CA HIS A 33 12.56 0.90 7.85
C HIS A 33 13.98 0.76 7.28
N GLY A 34 14.54 -0.45 7.25
CA GLY A 34 15.85 -0.74 6.66
C GLY A 34 15.79 -1.24 5.21
N GLY A 35 14.59 -1.50 4.68
CA GLY A 35 14.36 -1.95 3.32
C GLY A 35 14.14 -0.78 2.34
N PRO A 36 14.38 -1.00 1.03
CA PRO A 36 14.03 0.00 0.02
C PRO A 36 12.51 0.28 0.05
N PRO A 37 12.07 1.52 -0.24
CA PRO A 37 10.66 1.89 -0.28
C PRO A 37 9.80 0.88 -1.06
N ILE A 38 8.55 0.70 -0.65
CA ILE A 38 7.65 -0.30 -1.27
C ILE A 38 7.51 -0.12 -2.79
N MET A 39 7.55 1.13 -3.28
CA MET A 39 7.57 1.46 -4.69
C MET A 39 8.80 0.90 -5.42
N GLU A 40 9.99 0.97 -4.82
CA GLU A 40 11.21 0.42 -5.43
C GLU A 40 11.15 -1.11 -5.47
N ARG A 41 10.63 -1.74 -4.41
CA ARG A 41 10.40 -3.18 -4.36
C ARG A 41 9.41 -3.61 -5.44
N PHE A 42 8.32 -2.86 -5.59
CA PHE A 42 7.30 -3.07 -6.61
C PHE A 42 7.89 -2.97 -8.01
N LYS A 43 8.62 -1.88 -8.34
CA LYS A 43 9.27 -1.70 -9.65
C LYS A 43 10.26 -2.82 -9.99
N ARG A 44 11.02 -3.31 -9.00
CA ARG A 44 11.97 -4.42 -9.17
C ARG A 44 11.29 -5.75 -9.56
N MET A 45 10.00 -5.92 -9.24
CA MET A 45 9.21 -7.08 -9.66
C MET A 45 8.69 -6.96 -11.10
N THR A 46 9.03 -5.88 -11.82
CA THR A 46 8.60 -5.61 -13.21
C THR A 46 7.09 -5.80 -13.40
N PRO A 47 6.26 -5.01 -12.69
CA PRO A 47 4.82 -5.16 -12.74
C PRO A 47 4.29 -4.93 -14.16
N PRO A 48 3.26 -5.68 -14.60
CA PRO A 48 2.67 -5.49 -15.91
C PRO A 48 1.91 -4.16 -15.95
N SER A 49 1.92 -3.49 -17.11
CA SER A 49 1.04 -2.34 -17.36
C SER A 49 -0.29 -2.80 -17.94
N PHE A 50 -1.34 -1.99 -17.78
CA PHE A 50 -2.66 -2.23 -18.36
C PHE A 50 -3.17 -1.00 -19.09
N LYS A 51 -3.48 -1.14 -20.37
CA LYS A 51 -3.82 -0.02 -21.26
C LYS A 51 -5.33 0.21 -21.37
N GLY A 52 -6.13 -0.70 -20.83
CA GLY A 52 -7.58 -0.70 -21.02
C GLY A 52 -8.00 -1.55 -22.21
N GLU A 53 -7.38 -2.72 -22.34
CA GLU A 53 -7.72 -3.78 -23.28
C GLU A 53 -9.20 -4.16 -23.12
N SER A 54 -9.84 -4.48 -24.25
CA SER A 54 -11.26 -4.80 -24.29
C SER A 54 -11.60 -6.23 -23.86
N ASP A 55 -10.60 -7.09 -23.82
CA ASP A 55 -10.74 -8.47 -23.38
C ASP A 55 -10.79 -8.54 -21.84
N PRO A 56 -11.90 -9.00 -21.24
CA PRO A 56 -12.00 -9.18 -19.79
C PRO A 56 -10.94 -10.12 -19.21
N LEU A 57 -10.45 -11.10 -19.99
CA LEU A 57 -9.42 -12.03 -19.53
C LEU A 57 -8.06 -11.34 -19.36
N MET A 58 -7.76 -10.32 -20.17
CA MET A 58 -6.54 -9.52 -20.04
C MET A 58 -6.58 -8.67 -18.77
N ALA A 59 -7.74 -8.07 -18.48
CA ALA A 59 -7.95 -7.32 -17.24
C ALA A 59 -7.80 -8.22 -15.99
N GLU A 60 -8.42 -9.39 -16.00
CA GLU A 60 -8.33 -10.33 -14.88
C GLU A 60 -6.91 -10.90 -14.72
N SER A 61 -6.21 -11.18 -15.83
CA SER A 61 -4.82 -11.64 -15.81
C SER A 61 -3.88 -10.57 -15.23
N TRP A 62 -4.06 -9.31 -15.64
CA TRP A 62 -3.30 -8.19 -15.09
C TRP A 62 -3.52 -8.04 -13.58
N LEU A 63 -4.79 -8.13 -13.13
CA LEU A 63 -5.13 -8.02 -11.71
C LEU A 63 -4.47 -9.15 -10.90
N ARG A 64 -4.55 -10.39 -11.40
CA ARG A 64 -3.97 -11.57 -10.76
C ARG A 64 -2.45 -11.46 -10.59
N GLU A 65 -1.73 -11.02 -11.63
CA GLU A 65 -0.28 -10.84 -11.56
C GLU A 65 0.09 -9.67 -10.62
N THR A 66 -0.69 -8.58 -10.63
CA THR A 66 -0.49 -7.46 -9.70
C THR A 66 -0.66 -7.90 -8.24
N GLU A 67 -1.71 -8.65 -7.91
CA GLU A 67 -1.91 -9.19 -6.56
C GLU A 67 -0.81 -10.17 -6.13
N LYS A 68 -0.28 -10.95 -7.08
CA LYS A 68 0.84 -11.86 -6.82
C LYS A 68 2.09 -11.09 -6.41
N ILE A 69 2.36 -9.95 -7.07
CA ILE A 69 3.45 -9.06 -6.70
C ILE A 69 3.21 -8.46 -5.32
N PHE A 70 2.00 -7.97 -5.02
CA PHE A 70 1.67 -7.43 -3.69
C PHE A 70 1.91 -8.44 -2.57
N ARG A 71 1.53 -9.71 -2.77
CA ARG A 71 1.83 -10.78 -1.82
C ARG A 71 3.34 -10.99 -1.67
N ALA A 72 4.08 -11.02 -2.78
CA ALA A 72 5.53 -11.24 -2.76
C ALA A 72 6.30 -10.12 -2.02
N ILE A 73 5.88 -8.87 -2.18
CA ILE A 73 6.52 -7.73 -1.51
C ILE A 73 5.87 -7.39 -0.16
N ARG A 74 4.89 -8.17 0.31
CA ARG A 74 4.12 -7.89 1.54
C ARG A 74 3.59 -6.43 1.55
N CYS A 75 2.99 -6.02 0.44
CA CYS A 75 2.47 -4.66 0.26
C CYS A 75 1.38 -4.35 1.30
N PRO A 76 1.50 -3.23 2.05
CA PRO A 76 0.42 -2.71 2.89
C PRO A 76 -0.84 -2.42 2.07
N ASP A 77 -2.01 -2.53 2.68
CA ASP A 77 -3.29 -2.37 1.97
C ASP A 77 -3.49 -0.92 1.50
N GLU A 78 -3.00 0.05 2.28
CA GLU A 78 -3.02 1.49 1.96
C GLU A 78 -2.23 1.84 0.69
N ASP A 79 -1.19 1.07 0.35
CA ASP A 79 -0.33 1.35 -0.81
C ASP A 79 -0.82 0.67 -2.09
N LYS A 80 -1.68 -0.35 -1.99
CA LYS A 80 -2.05 -1.22 -3.13
C LYS A 80 -2.68 -0.45 -4.28
N VAL A 81 -3.63 0.43 -3.98
CA VAL A 81 -4.33 1.19 -5.04
C VAL A 81 -3.36 2.11 -5.75
N THR A 82 -2.57 2.89 -5.00
CA THR A 82 -1.54 3.78 -5.55
C THR A 82 -0.57 3.04 -6.48
N LEU A 83 -0.05 1.89 -6.05
CA LEU A 83 0.88 1.08 -6.84
C LEU A 83 0.22 0.47 -8.09
N ALA A 84 -1.01 -0.03 -7.98
CA ALA A 84 -1.73 -0.60 -9.11
C ALA A 84 -2.09 0.48 -10.14
N THR A 85 -2.56 1.64 -9.69
CA THR A 85 -2.97 2.74 -10.57
C THR A 85 -1.78 3.38 -11.29
N TYR A 86 -0.59 3.34 -10.68
CA TYR A 86 0.66 3.72 -11.34
C TYR A 86 0.97 2.89 -12.60
N MET A 87 0.44 1.67 -12.68
CA MET A 87 0.64 0.78 -13.83
C MET A 87 -0.48 0.87 -14.87
N LEU A 88 -1.52 1.67 -14.62
CA LEU A 88 -2.53 1.97 -15.62
C LEU A 88 -1.96 2.92 -16.68
N GLN A 89 -2.35 2.69 -17.93
CA GLN A 89 -1.91 3.48 -19.06
C GLN A 89 -3.10 3.77 -19.98
N GLU A 90 -2.92 4.77 -20.84
CA GLU A 90 -3.84 5.12 -21.93
C GLU A 90 -5.31 5.18 -21.46
N ARG A 91 -6.17 4.28 -21.94
CA ARG A 91 -7.62 4.32 -21.67
C ARG A 91 -7.93 4.01 -20.22
N ALA A 92 -7.14 3.14 -19.57
CA ALA A 92 -7.36 2.77 -18.19
C ALA A 92 -6.98 3.91 -17.24
N ASP A 93 -5.88 4.62 -17.50
CA ASP A 93 -5.45 5.77 -16.72
C ASP A 93 -6.45 6.95 -16.83
N VAL A 94 -6.90 7.26 -18.05
CA VAL A 94 -7.92 8.30 -18.28
C VAL A 94 -9.23 7.95 -17.57
N TRP A 95 -9.66 6.68 -17.63
CA TRP A 95 -10.86 6.23 -16.93
C TRP A 95 -10.72 6.39 -15.42
N TRP A 96 -9.61 5.93 -14.83
CA TRP A 96 -9.38 6.00 -13.39
C TRP A 96 -9.34 7.45 -12.91
N SER A 97 -8.58 8.32 -13.58
CA SER A 97 -8.51 9.75 -13.28
C SER A 97 -9.88 10.44 -13.39
N SER A 98 -10.70 10.06 -14.38
CA SER A 98 -12.06 10.58 -14.51
C SER A 98 -12.99 10.07 -13.41
N LEU A 99 -12.84 8.81 -13.00
CA LEU A 99 -13.62 8.21 -11.92
C LEU A 99 -13.33 8.92 -10.59
N LEU A 100 -12.06 9.17 -10.30
CA LEU A 100 -11.64 9.93 -9.11
C LEU A 100 -12.31 11.31 -9.08
N ARG A 101 -12.20 12.10 -10.14
CA ARG A 101 -12.79 13.45 -10.22
C ARG A 101 -14.33 13.48 -10.10
N THR A 102 -15.01 12.44 -10.59
CA THR A 102 -16.49 12.45 -10.67
C THR A 102 -17.18 11.82 -9.47
N ARG A 103 -16.54 10.82 -8.84
CA ARG A 103 -17.15 10.05 -7.73
C ARG A 103 -16.59 10.40 -6.37
N PHE A 104 -15.40 11.00 -6.30
CA PHE A 104 -14.72 11.31 -5.06
C PHE A 104 -14.32 12.78 -5.11
N GLU A 105 -15.24 13.67 -4.72
CA GLU A 105 -15.04 15.13 -4.67
C GLU A 105 -13.65 15.45 -4.07
N ASP A 106 -12.84 16.20 -4.82
CA ASP A 106 -11.48 16.65 -4.47
C ASP A 106 -10.55 15.61 -3.82
N GLY A 107 -10.55 14.36 -4.31
CA GLY A 107 -9.44 13.43 -4.07
C GLY A 107 -9.27 12.95 -2.63
N ALA A 108 -10.27 13.16 -1.77
CA ALA A 108 -10.19 12.93 -0.32
C ALA A 108 -10.63 11.54 0.14
N VAL A 109 -10.98 10.62 -0.76
CA VAL A 109 -11.37 9.26 -0.38
C VAL A 109 -10.26 8.29 -0.72
N ASP A 110 -9.64 7.72 0.32
CA ASP A 110 -8.81 6.53 0.20
C ASP A 110 -9.65 5.39 -0.34
N VAL A 111 -9.53 5.14 -1.64
CA VAL A 111 -10.20 4.01 -2.27
C VAL A 111 -9.51 2.75 -1.76
N THR A 112 -10.25 1.90 -1.05
CA THR A 112 -9.72 0.61 -0.59
C THR A 112 -9.42 -0.31 -1.78
N TRP A 113 -8.50 -1.26 -1.60
CA TRP A 113 -8.18 -2.25 -2.63
C TRP A 113 -9.42 -3.00 -3.13
N ASP A 114 -10.30 -3.45 -2.23
CA ASP A 114 -11.56 -4.12 -2.61
C ASP A 114 -12.48 -3.23 -3.46
N ALA A 115 -12.58 -1.93 -3.12
CA ALA A 115 -13.36 -0.99 -3.90
C ALA A 115 -12.75 -0.80 -5.30
N PHE A 116 -11.43 -0.67 -5.39
CA PHE A 116 -10.71 -0.64 -6.66
C PHE A 116 -10.99 -1.89 -7.50
N VAL A 117 -10.82 -3.09 -6.96
CA VAL A 117 -11.06 -4.37 -7.67
C VAL A 117 -12.48 -4.45 -8.20
N ARG A 118 -13.48 -4.07 -7.40
CA ARG A 118 -14.89 -4.06 -7.82
C ARG A 118 -15.12 -3.08 -8.97
N LEU A 119 -14.58 -1.88 -8.88
CA LEU A 119 -14.71 -0.85 -9.93
C LEU A 119 -13.97 -1.26 -11.21
N PHE A 120 -12.79 -1.85 -11.06
CA PHE A 120 -11.96 -2.33 -12.17
C PHE A 120 -12.63 -3.48 -12.92
N ARG A 121 -13.16 -4.49 -12.21
CA ARG A 121 -13.90 -5.60 -12.84
C ARG A 121 -15.23 -5.16 -13.46
N ALA A 122 -15.90 -4.18 -12.87
CA ALA A 122 -17.12 -3.61 -13.45
C ALA A 122 -16.84 -2.80 -14.73
N LYS A 123 -15.60 -2.36 -14.95
CA LYS A 123 -15.24 -1.55 -16.09
C LYS A 123 -15.14 -2.39 -17.36
N SER A 124 -16.14 -2.25 -18.24
CA SER A 124 -16.03 -2.69 -19.62
C SER A 124 -15.31 -1.63 -20.47
N PHE A 125 -14.24 -2.03 -21.17
CA PHE A 125 -13.55 -1.21 -22.16
C PHE A 125 -14.02 -1.64 -23.56
N PRO A 126 -14.95 -0.92 -24.23
CA PRO A 126 -15.45 -1.33 -25.53
C PRO A 126 -14.31 -1.42 -26.56
N ALA A 127 -14.37 -2.39 -27.46
CA ALA A 127 -13.43 -2.48 -28.58
C ALA A 127 -13.47 -1.18 -29.39
N LYS A 128 -12.32 -0.75 -29.91
CA LYS A 128 -12.32 0.33 -30.91
C LYS A 128 -13.10 -0.22 -32.11
N SER A 129 -14.25 0.37 -32.41
CA SER A 129 -15.00 0.03 -33.61
C SER A 129 -14.09 0.21 -34.82
N VAL A 130 -13.87 -0.85 -35.59
CA VAL A 130 -13.30 -0.73 -36.93
C VAL A 130 -14.40 -0.10 -37.78
N THR A 131 -14.26 1.19 -38.07
CA THR A 131 -15.07 1.84 -39.10
C THR A 131 -14.55 1.33 -40.44
N LEU A 132 -15.38 0.56 -41.16
CA LEU A 132 -15.20 0.25 -42.58
C LEU A 132 -15.49 1.48 -43.43
#